data_AF-A0A9N9D930-F1
#
_entry.id   AF-A0A9N9D930-F1
#
_cell.length_a   1.000
_cell.length_b   1.000
_cell.length_c   1.000
_cell.angle_alpha   90.00
_cell.angle_beta   90.00
_cell.angle_gamma   90.00
#
_symmetry.space_group_name_H-M   'P 1'
#
loop_
_entity.id
_entity.type
_entity.pdbx_description
1 polymer ?
#
loop_
_entity_poly.entity_id
_entity_poly.type
_entity_poly.pdbx_seq_one_letter_code
_entity_poly.pdbx_strand_id
1 'polypeptide(L)'
;MHSFTLLPSAHDKESLILVACAFHALKDGIQTLKQYYSELDVNYLETVDLKEDRQMFYPYRDFFTMNGMEIRFKYKKRLQDQKLLFLVDIVNAKEKTMNEENIITTTQLLIKFARSYVNLLAGGWKIIVMEYLLPEQFVTVYEALSPPDTIKSNRLLELAKNSVSLLHNARYVHGDIRTSNLMISN
;
A
#
# COMPACT_ATOMS: atom_id res chain seq x y z
N MET A 1 -30.74 -48.80 -15.04
CA MET A 1 -30.68 -47.34 -15.21
C MET A 1 -31.35 -46.71 -13.99
N HIS A 2 -30.58 -46.27 -13.00
CA HIS A 2 -31.12 -45.57 -11.84
C HIS A 2 -31.23 -44.08 -12.16
N SER A 3 -32.46 -43.60 -12.30
CA SER A 3 -32.79 -42.18 -12.35
C SER A 3 -32.65 -41.61 -10.95
N PHE A 4 -31.63 -40.77 -10.72
CA PHE A 4 -31.56 -39.94 -9.54
C PHE A 4 -32.56 -38.80 -9.70
N THR A 5 -33.73 -38.95 -9.10
CA THR A 5 -34.69 -37.86 -8.94
C THR A 5 -34.14 -36.94 -7.85
N LEU A 6 -33.45 -35.87 -8.25
CA LEU A 6 -33.08 -34.79 -7.33
C LEU A 6 -34.37 -34.18 -6.79
N LEU A 7 -34.68 -34.45 -5.52
CA LEU A 7 -35.73 -33.72 -4.82
C LEU A 7 -35.31 -32.25 -4.72
N PRO A 8 -36.18 -31.29 -5.09
CA PRO A 8 -35.86 -29.88 -4.95
C PRO A 8 -35.81 -29.55 -3.46
N SER A 9 -34.60 -29.31 -2.95
CA SER A 9 -34.41 -28.74 -1.62
C SER A 9 -35.10 -27.37 -1.61
N ALA A 10 -36.05 -27.16 -0.71
CA ALA A 10 -36.74 -25.88 -0.59
C ALA A 10 -35.77 -24.70 -0.30
N HIS A 11 -34.57 -24.99 0.21
CA HIS A 11 -33.48 -24.01 0.39
C HIS A 11 -32.74 -23.64 -0.91
N ASP A 12 -32.94 -24.40 -1.98
CA ASP A 12 -32.29 -24.15 -3.28
C ASP A 12 -33.03 -23.06 -4.06
N LYS A 13 -34.36 -22.97 -3.93
CA LYS A 13 -35.14 -21.99 -4.71
C LYS A 13 -34.82 -20.54 -4.32
N GLU A 14 -34.72 -20.23 -3.03
CA GLU A 14 -34.35 -18.89 -2.56
C GLU A 14 -32.90 -18.55 -2.92
N SER A 15 -31.99 -19.52 -2.78
CA SER A 15 -30.58 -19.36 -3.17
C SER A 15 -30.43 -19.12 -4.68
N LEU A 16 -31.17 -19.86 -5.51
CA LEU A 16 -31.22 -19.67 -6.97
C LEU A 16 -31.82 -18.32 -7.35
N ILE A 17 -32.85 -17.86 -6.63
CA ILE A 17 -33.41 -16.51 -6.83
C ILE A 17 -32.36 -15.44 -6.48
N LEU A 18 -31.65 -15.57 -5.36
CA LEU A 18 -30.60 -14.61 -4.98
C LEU A 18 -29.46 -14.58 -6.01
N VAL A 19 -29.02 -15.75 -6.49
CA VAL A 19 -28.01 -15.86 -7.54
C VAL A 19 -28.52 -15.23 -8.85
N ALA A 20 -29.76 -15.52 -9.26
CA ALA A 20 -30.36 -14.93 -10.45
C ALA A 20 -30.48 -13.40 -10.34
N CYS A 21 -30.88 -12.88 -9.18
CA CYS A 21 -30.92 -11.44 -8.89
C CYS A 21 -29.52 -10.81 -8.96
N ALA A 22 -28.50 -11.48 -8.42
CA ALA A 22 -27.11 -11.00 -8.50
C ALA A 22 -26.60 -10.94 -9.95
N PHE A 23 -26.87 -11.98 -10.75
CA PHE A 23 -26.51 -11.98 -12.18
C PHE A 23 -27.30 -10.95 -12.98
N HIS A 24 -28.56 -10.73 -12.65
CA HIS A 24 -29.38 -9.70 -13.27
C HIS A 24 -28.83 -8.30 -12.96
N ALA A 25 -28.57 -8.00 -11.68
CA ALA A 25 -27.95 -6.75 -11.27
C ALA A 25 -26.56 -6.53 -11.92
N LEU A 26 -25.75 -7.58 -12.04
CA LEU A 26 -24.47 -7.51 -12.75
C LEU A 26 -24.66 -7.21 -14.24
N LYS A 27 -25.61 -7.88 -14.90
CA LYS A 27 -25.94 -7.65 -16.30
C LYS A 27 -26.40 -6.21 -16.53
N ASP A 28 -27.28 -5.71 -15.69
CA ASP A 28 -27.80 -4.34 -15.76
C ASP A 28 -26.67 -3.33 -15.50
N GLY A 29 -25.79 -3.60 -14.54
CA GLY A 29 -24.60 -2.80 -14.28
C GLY A 29 -23.65 -2.73 -15.48
N ILE A 30 -23.41 -3.87 -16.15
CA ILE A 30 -22.60 -3.93 -17.37
C ILE A 30 -23.27 -3.17 -18.51
N GLN A 31 -24.59 -3.30 -18.68
CA GLN A 31 -25.33 -2.58 -19.72
C GLN A 31 -25.32 -1.07 -19.48
N THR A 32 -25.54 -0.64 -18.24
CA THR A 32 -25.44 0.77 -17.81
C THR A 32 -24.04 1.32 -18.09
N LEU A 33 -23.00 0.54 -17.76
CA LEU A 33 -21.62 0.94 -18.00
C LEU A 33 -21.32 1.06 -19.50
N LYS A 34 -21.80 0.11 -20.32
CA LYS A 34 -21.66 0.17 -21.78
C LYS A 34 -22.38 1.37 -22.36
N GLN A 35 -23.60 1.63 -21.92
CA GLN A 35 -24.40 2.76 -22.37
C GLN A 35 -23.71 4.09 -22.03
N TYR A 36 -23.25 4.23 -20.79
CA TYR A 36 -22.47 5.38 -20.34
C TYR A 36 -21.24 5.62 -21.23
N TYR A 37 -20.46 4.57 -21.54
CA TYR A 37 -19.29 4.72 -22.41
C TYR A 37 -19.64 4.96 -23.89
N SER A 38 -20.79 4.48 -24.38
CA SER A 38 -21.24 4.75 -25.75
C SER A 38 -21.82 6.15 -25.93
N GLU A 39 -22.38 6.73 -24.87
CA GLU A 39 -22.93 8.08 -24.86
C GLU A 39 -21.88 9.13 -24.48
N LEU A 40 -20.69 8.70 -24.10
CA LEU A 40 -19.58 9.60 -23.81
C LEU A 40 -19.16 10.30 -25.12
N ASP A 41 -19.38 11.60 -25.18
CA ASP A 41 -18.90 12.42 -26.29
C ASP A 41 -17.38 12.41 -26.29
N VAL A 42 -16.80 11.71 -27.26
CA VAL A 42 -15.35 11.58 -27.43
C VAL A 42 -14.70 12.94 -27.64
N ASN A 43 -15.43 13.92 -28.18
CA ASN A 43 -14.95 15.30 -28.34
C ASN A 43 -15.02 16.10 -27.03
N TYR A 44 -15.90 15.72 -26.10
CA TYR A 44 -15.92 16.28 -24.73
C TYR A 44 -14.70 15.81 -23.92
N LEU A 45 -14.17 14.61 -24.17
CA LEU A 45 -12.91 14.14 -23.56
C LEU A 45 -11.67 14.90 -24.05
N GLU A 46 -11.72 15.49 -25.25
CA GLU A 46 -10.63 16.33 -25.78
C GLU A 46 -10.71 17.79 -25.28
N THR A 47 -11.89 18.24 -24.83
CA THR A 47 -12.16 19.63 -24.42
C THR A 47 -12.27 19.82 -22.91
N VAL A 48 -12.65 18.78 -22.17
CA VAL A 48 -12.43 18.72 -20.72
C VAL A 48 -10.94 18.53 -20.53
N ASP A 49 -10.30 19.57 -19.98
CA ASP A 49 -8.98 19.49 -19.37
C ASP A 49 -9.05 18.43 -18.26
N LEU A 50 -8.92 17.15 -18.61
CA LEU A 50 -8.77 16.00 -17.72
C LEU A 50 -7.41 16.07 -17.00
N LYS A 51 -6.98 17.28 -16.60
CA LYS A 51 -5.82 17.56 -15.76
C LYS A 51 -5.99 17.04 -14.34
N GLU A 52 -7.19 16.63 -13.93
CA GLU A 52 -7.28 15.67 -12.83
C GLU A 52 -7.10 14.27 -13.40
N ASP A 53 -5.83 14.00 -13.74
CA ASP A 53 -5.31 12.70 -14.10
C ASP A 53 -5.93 11.62 -13.21
N ARG A 54 -6.82 10.79 -13.79
CA ARG A 54 -7.00 9.44 -13.27
C ARG A 54 -5.65 8.76 -13.48
N GLN A 55 -4.77 8.85 -12.48
CA GLN A 55 -3.40 8.37 -12.54
C GLN A 55 -3.38 6.84 -12.71
N MET A 56 -3.54 6.40 -13.95
CA MET A 56 -3.51 4.99 -14.34
C MET A 56 -2.09 4.54 -14.73
N PHE A 57 -1.13 5.46 -14.83
CA PHE A 57 0.27 5.13 -15.11
C PHE A 57 1.26 6.04 -14.36
N TYR A 58 2.43 5.44 -14.14
CA TYR A 58 3.62 5.97 -13.50
C TYR A 58 4.24 7.14 -14.32
N PRO A 59 4.89 8.14 -13.69
CA PRO A 59 5.30 8.20 -12.28
C PRO A 59 4.22 8.69 -11.33
N TYR A 60 4.14 8.02 -10.16
CA TYR A 60 3.48 8.57 -8.98
C TYR A 60 4.13 9.89 -8.57
N ARG A 61 3.44 10.72 -7.77
CA ARG A 61 4.03 11.96 -7.20
C ARG A 61 5.45 11.70 -6.72
N ASP A 62 6.35 12.61 -7.04
CA ASP A 62 7.79 12.54 -6.79
C ASP A 62 8.24 13.50 -5.68
N PHE A 63 7.28 13.95 -4.87
CA PHE A 63 7.52 14.80 -3.71
C PHE A 63 6.53 14.50 -2.57
N PHE A 64 6.90 14.88 -1.35
CA PHE A 64 6.02 14.91 -0.20
C PHE A 64 6.31 16.15 0.67
N THR A 65 5.37 16.56 1.51
CA THR A 65 5.53 17.68 2.43
C THR A 65 5.74 17.18 3.85
N MET A 66 6.81 17.60 4.50
CA MET A 66 7.10 17.30 5.91
C MET A 66 7.41 18.63 6.62
N ASN A 67 6.69 18.94 7.70
CA ASN A 67 6.84 20.18 8.46
C ASN A 67 6.77 21.46 7.58
N GLY A 68 5.93 21.46 6.54
CA GLY A 68 5.79 22.57 5.59
C GLY A 68 6.88 22.66 4.51
N MET A 69 7.88 21.78 4.54
CA MET A 69 8.93 21.70 3.52
C MET A 69 8.59 20.65 2.47
N GLU A 70 8.69 21.01 1.18
CA GLU A 70 8.59 20.07 0.06
C GLU A 70 9.91 19.31 -0.11
N ILE A 71 9.86 17.99 0.00
CA ILE A 71 10.99 17.09 -0.23
C ILE A 71 10.73 16.34 -1.53
N ARG A 72 11.62 16.51 -2.50
CA ARG A 72 11.58 15.82 -3.79
C ARG A 72 12.45 14.56 -3.76
N PHE A 73 12.07 13.57 -4.55
CA PHE A 73 12.78 12.31 -4.64
C PHE A 73 12.69 11.72 -6.05
N LYS A 74 13.64 10.86 -6.37
CA LYS A 74 13.67 10.13 -7.64
C LYS A 74 13.52 8.64 -7.36
N TYR A 75 12.61 8.01 -8.07
CA TYR A 75 12.44 6.57 -8.00
C TYR A 75 13.64 5.83 -8.59
N LYS A 76 14.11 4.83 -7.84
CA LYS A 76 15.21 3.96 -8.27
C LYS A 76 14.72 2.62 -8.76
N LYS A 77 13.94 1.92 -7.93
CA LYS A 77 13.34 0.63 -8.28
C LYS A 77 12.13 0.31 -7.43
N ARG A 78 11.26 -0.55 -7.96
CA ARG A 78 10.22 -1.21 -7.18
C ARG A 78 10.82 -2.37 -6.41
N LEU A 79 10.45 -2.52 -5.14
CA LEU A 79 10.97 -3.60 -4.29
C LEU A 79 10.16 -4.89 -4.40
N GLN A 80 8.88 -4.80 -4.78
CA GLN A 80 8.01 -5.97 -4.95
C GLN A 80 6.97 -5.72 -6.03
N ASP A 81 6.90 -6.59 -7.04
CA ASP A 81 6.10 -6.41 -8.26
C ASP A 81 4.59 -6.30 -8.05
N GLN A 82 4.08 -6.78 -6.92
CA GLN A 82 2.67 -6.74 -6.58
C GLN A 82 2.32 -5.66 -5.55
N LYS A 83 3.33 -4.99 -4.96
CA LYS A 83 3.11 -3.94 -3.96
C LYS A 83 3.58 -2.59 -4.47
N LEU A 84 2.90 -1.52 -4.10
CA LEU A 84 3.32 -0.16 -4.43
C LEU A 84 4.38 0.32 -3.42
N LEU A 85 5.50 -0.42 -3.35
CA LEU A 85 6.64 -0.15 -2.47
C LEU A 85 7.87 0.10 -3.33
N PHE A 86 8.45 1.29 -3.20
CA PHE A 86 9.53 1.77 -4.04
C PHE A 86 10.71 2.23 -3.19
N LEU A 87 11.91 1.97 -3.68
CA LEU A 87 13.13 2.62 -3.21
C LEU A 87 13.32 3.91 -3.99
N VAL A 88 13.55 5.00 -3.27
CA VAL A 88 13.75 6.33 -3.84
C VAL A 88 15.01 6.98 -3.27
N ASP A 89 15.65 7.83 -4.07
CA ASP A 89 16.75 8.68 -3.63
C ASP A 89 16.20 10.11 -3.44
N ILE A 90 16.46 10.73 -2.28
CA ILE A 90 16.10 12.14 -2.09
C ILE A 90 16.90 13.00 -3.06
N VAL A 91 16.21 13.87 -3.78
CA VAL A 91 16.84 14.90 -4.59
C VAL A 91 16.96 16.11 -3.68
N ASN A 92 18.11 16.27 -3.03
CA ASN A 92 18.38 17.48 -2.27
C ASN A 92 18.22 18.68 -3.21
N ALA A 93 17.23 19.52 -2.94
CA ALA A 93 17.15 20.84 -3.54
C ALA A 93 18.38 21.58 -3.04
N LYS A 94 19.40 21.71 -3.91
CA LYS A 94 20.62 22.45 -3.62
C LYS A 94 20.27 23.76 -2.91
N GLU A 95 20.80 23.95 -1.70
CA GLU A 95 21.28 25.28 -1.34
C GLU A 95 22.18 25.72 -2.49
N LYS A 96 21.79 26.83 -3.10
CA LYS A 96 22.40 27.39 -4.30
C LYS A 96 23.70 28.08 -3.91
N THR A 97 24.68 27.33 -3.42
CA THR A 97 26.02 27.85 -3.18
C THR A 97 26.91 27.39 -4.32
N MET A 98 27.40 28.38 -5.07
CA MET A 98 28.41 28.19 -6.10
C MET A 98 29.65 27.54 -5.48
N ASN A 99 30.19 26.59 -6.22
CA ASN A 99 31.49 25.95 -6.08
C ASN A 99 31.52 24.65 -5.27
N GLU A 100 32.14 23.68 -5.93
CA GLU A 100 32.82 22.49 -5.40
C GLU A 100 31.95 21.25 -5.10
N GLU A 101 32.16 20.26 -5.98
CA GLU A 101 31.98 18.81 -5.81
C GLU A 101 30.67 18.34 -5.17
N ASN A 102 29.71 17.99 -6.04
CA ASN A 102 28.45 17.33 -5.69
C ASN A 102 28.69 15.95 -5.04
N ILE A 103 28.99 15.91 -3.75
CA ILE A 103 28.78 14.69 -2.96
C ILE A 103 27.27 14.57 -2.77
N ILE A 104 26.62 13.86 -3.69
CA ILE A 104 25.22 13.49 -3.54
C ILE A 104 25.18 12.44 -2.42
N THR A 105 24.99 12.87 -1.18
CA THR A 105 24.51 11.98 -0.12
C THR A 105 23.07 11.62 -0.45
N THR A 106 22.88 10.62 -1.31
CA THR A 106 21.54 10.09 -1.61
C THR A 106 21.02 9.37 -0.37
N THR A 107 20.39 10.11 0.54
CA THR A 107 19.57 9.50 1.58
C THR A 107 18.47 8.70 0.88
N GLN A 108 18.46 7.39 1.11
CA GLN A 108 17.48 6.48 0.53
C GLN A 108 16.27 6.37 1.43
N LEU A 109 15.10 6.43 0.81
CA LEU A 109 13.83 6.27 1.49
C LEU A 109 13.01 5.17 0.82
N LEU A 110 12.09 4.61 1.60
CA LEU A 110 11.03 3.75 1.08
C LEU A 110 9.74 4.53 0.97
N ILE A 111 9.11 4.44 -0.19
CA ILE A 111 7.80 5.03 -0.43
C ILE A 111 6.80 3.93 -0.69
N LYS A 112 5.74 3.93 0.13
CA LYS A 112 4.60 3.04 0.01
C LYS A 112 3.35 3.84 -0.28
N PHE A 113 2.58 3.43 -1.29
CA PHE A 113 1.24 3.95 -1.51
C PHE A 113 0.21 3.05 -0.82
N ALA A 114 -0.58 3.62 0.07
CA ALA A 114 -1.62 2.92 0.80
C ALA A 114 -2.97 3.59 0.59
N ARG A 115 -4.03 2.81 0.36
CA ARG A 115 -5.37 3.35 0.23
C ARG A 115 -5.96 3.58 1.62
N SER A 116 -6.44 4.79 1.86
CA SER A 116 -7.29 5.11 3.02
C SER A 116 -8.71 4.66 2.70
N TYR A 117 -9.26 3.78 3.52
CA TYR A 117 -10.68 3.39 3.43
C TYR A 117 -11.61 4.45 4.05
N VAL A 118 -11.06 5.52 4.64
CA VAL A 118 -11.82 6.44 5.51
C VAL A 118 -11.89 7.90 5.02
N ASN A 119 -11.08 8.41 4.04
CA ASN A 119 -11.37 9.65 3.25
C ASN A 119 -10.25 10.27 2.34
N LEU A 120 -10.75 11.02 1.32
CA LEU A 120 -10.42 12.37 0.75
C LEU A 120 -9.12 12.70 -0.03
N LEU A 121 -8.58 11.78 -0.83
CA LEU A 121 -7.81 12.17 -2.04
C LEU A 121 -8.58 11.68 -3.27
N ALA A 122 -8.36 12.22 -4.46
CA ALA A 122 -8.87 11.59 -5.68
C ALA A 122 -8.38 10.13 -5.71
N GLY A 123 -9.31 9.17 -5.60
CA GLY A 123 -9.00 7.74 -5.45
C GLY A 123 -8.60 7.23 -4.05
N GLY A 124 -8.42 8.12 -3.06
CA GLY A 124 -8.21 7.77 -1.65
C GLY A 124 -6.81 7.27 -1.27
N TRP A 125 -5.78 7.55 -2.06
CA TRP A 125 -4.41 7.09 -1.82
C TRP A 125 -3.62 8.00 -0.87
N LYS A 126 -2.76 7.45 -0.03
CA LYS A 126 -1.80 8.16 0.83
C LYS A 126 -0.38 7.69 0.53
N ILE A 127 0.57 8.61 0.64
CA ILE A 127 2.00 8.32 0.59
C ILE A 127 2.48 8.05 2.00
N ILE A 128 3.13 6.91 2.22
CA ILE A 128 3.81 6.55 3.46
C ILE A 128 5.30 6.56 3.15
N VAL A 129 6.01 7.47 3.78
CA VAL A 129 7.47 7.59 3.69
C VAL A 129 8.07 6.86 4.88
N MET A 130 9.01 5.96 4.62
CA MET A 130 9.68 5.15 5.63
C MET A 130 11.18 5.21 5.41
N GLU A 131 11.94 5.02 6.48
CA GLU A 131 13.38 4.85 6.41
C GLU A 131 13.73 3.58 5.63
N TYR A 132 14.79 3.65 4.83
CA TYR A 132 15.35 2.46 4.19
C TYR A 132 16.37 1.81 5.12
N LEU A 133 15.98 0.69 5.73
CA LEU A 133 16.85 -0.05 6.64
C LEU A 133 17.76 -1.00 5.83
N LEU A 134 19.07 -0.87 6.01
CA LEU A 134 20.06 -1.70 5.36
C LEU A 134 20.19 -3.07 6.08
N PRO A 135 20.27 -4.20 5.36
CA PRO A 135 20.42 -5.53 5.98
C PRO A 135 21.66 -5.67 6.87
N GLU A 136 22.71 -4.88 6.61
CA GLU A 136 23.93 -4.88 7.43
C GLU A 136 23.71 -4.17 8.78
N GLN A 137 22.72 -3.28 8.85
CA GLN A 137 22.39 -2.49 10.04
C GLN A 137 21.21 -3.06 10.82
N PHE A 138 20.30 -3.77 10.14
CA PHE A 138 19.08 -4.28 10.74
C PHE A 138 18.82 -5.73 10.36
N VAL A 139 18.38 -6.52 11.32
CA VAL A 139 17.95 -7.91 11.14
C VAL A 139 16.56 -8.10 11.71
N THR A 140 15.81 -9.06 11.17
CA THR A 140 14.53 -9.43 11.78
C THR A 140 14.75 -10.16 13.10
N VAL A 141 13.79 -10.09 14.02
CA VAL A 141 13.82 -10.90 15.25
C VAL A 141 13.91 -12.39 14.91
N TYR A 142 13.27 -12.82 13.82
CA TYR A 142 13.33 -14.21 13.36
C TYR A 142 14.77 -14.66 13.04
N GLU A 143 15.52 -13.84 12.30
CA GLU A 143 16.91 -14.12 11.96
C GLU A 143 17.82 -14.02 13.18
N ALA A 144 17.63 -13.01 14.03
CA ALA A 144 18.44 -12.81 15.24
C ALA A 144 18.34 -13.97 16.25
N LEU A 145 17.22 -14.68 16.25
CA LEU A 145 16.95 -15.85 17.11
C LEU A 145 17.38 -17.18 16.47
N SER A 146 18.02 -17.16 15.30
CA SER A 146 18.48 -18.34 14.59
C SER A 146 20.02 -18.37 14.57
N PRO A 147 20.70 -19.23 15.38
CA PRO A 147 20.16 -20.31 16.21
C PRO A 147 19.59 -19.85 17.56
N PRO A 148 18.78 -20.69 18.23
CA PRO A 148 18.08 -20.33 19.47
C PRO A 148 19.05 -19.95 20.60
N ASP A 149 18.90 -18.72 21.12
CA ASP A 149 19.62 -18.21 22.29
C ASP A 149 18.61 -17.66 23.31
N THR A 150 18.45 -18.36 24.42
CA THR A 150 17.45 -18.06 25.46
C THR A 150 17.65 -16.69 26.09
N ILE A 151 18.90 -16.24 26.27
CA ILE A 151 19.21 -14.95 26.91
C ILE A 151 18.84 -13.81 25.96
N LYS A 152 19.24 -13.92 24.69
CA LYS A 152 18.84 -12.95 23.65
C LYS A 152 17.33 -12.91 23.47
N SER A 153 16.67 -14.06 23.47
CA SER A 153 15.21 -14.17 23.34
C SER A 153 14.47 -13.41 24.44
N ASN A 154 14.88 -13.54 25.70
CA ASN A 154 14.23 -12.84 26.80
C ASN A 154 14.39 -11.32 26.69
N ARG A 155 15.59 -10.83 26.31
CA ARG A 155 15.82 -9.39 26.10
C ARG A 155 14.97 -8.82 24.97
N LEU A 156 14.88 -9.52 23.84
CA LEU A 156 14.08 -9.09 22.69
C LEU A 156 12.58 -9.09 23.00
N LEU A 157 12.12 -10.06 23.78
CA LEU A 157 10.74 -10.11 24.25
C LEU A 157 10.39 -8.89 25.11
N GLU A 158 11.26 -8.49 26.03
CA GLU A 158 11.03 -7.30 26.85
C GLU A 158 11.01 -6.01 26.01
N LEU A 159 11.89 -5.89 25.02
CA LEU A 159 11.85 -4.76 24.08
C LEU A 159 10.54 -4.74 23.28
N ALA A 160 10.10 -5.89 22.77
CA ALA A 160 8.83 -6.00 22.05
C ALA A 160 7.63 -5.62 22.95
N LYS A 161 7.60 -6.07 24.20
CA LYS A 161 6.57 -5.70 25.18
C LYS A 161 6.55 -4.19 25.44
N ASN A 162 7.71 -3.56 25.53
CA ASN A 162 7.83 -2.11 25.72
C ASN A 162 7.26 -1.36 24.50
N SER A 163 7.63 -1.75 23.28
CA SER A 163 7.10 -1.16 22.05
C SER A 163 5.58 -1.33 21.93
N VAL A 164 5.05 -2.51 22.28
CA VAL A 164 3.61 -2.79 22.27
C VAL A 164 2.87 -1.96 23.34
N SER A 165 3.47 -1.81 24.52
CA SER A 165 2.91 -0.96 25.58
C SER A 165 2.76 0.49 25.13
N LEU A 166 3.70 1.03 24.35
CA LEU A 166 3.58 2.37 23.78
C LEU A 166 2.37 2.49 22.85
N LEU A 167 2.10 1.48 22.01
CA LEU A 167 0.91 1.45 21.16
C LEU A 167 -0.37 1.41 21.99
N HIS A 168 -0.43 0.52 22.99
CA HIS A 168 -1.59 0.38 23.86
C HIS A 168 -1.88 1.65 24.66
N ASN A 169 -0.84 2.33 25.18
CA ASN A 169 -0.98 3.60 25.89
C ASN A 169 -1.56 4.70 24.97
N ALA A 170 -1.22 4.65 23.68
CA ALA A 170 -1.81 5.52 22.66
C ALA A 170 -3.19 5.04 22.16
N ARG A 171 -3.77 4.00 22.77
CA ARG A 171 -5.05 3.37 22.41
C ARG A 171 -5.07 2.73 21.02
N TYR A 172 -3.92 2.25 20.55
CA TYR A 172 -3.80 1.49 19.31
C TYR A 172 -3.45 0.03 19.60
N VAL A 173 -4.01 -0.88 18.79
CA VAL A 173 -3.65 -2.30 18.78
C VAL A 173 -3.04 -2.61 17.40
N HIS A 174 -1.86 -3.22 17.37
CA HIS A 174 -1.16 -3.49 16.10
C HIS A 174 -1.89 -4.52 15.23
N GLY A 175 -2.48 -5.55 15.83
CA GLY A 175 -3.25 -6.60 15.13
C GLY A 175 -2.44 -7.61 14.32
N ASP A 176 -1.11 -7.47 14.20
CA ASP A 176 -0.25 -8.39 13.43
C ASP A 176 1.21 -8.41 13.93
N ILE A 177 1.40 -8.69 15.22
CA ILE A 177 2.74 -8.78 15.82
C ILE A 177 3.32 -10.17 15.52
N ARG A 178 4.39 -10.21 14.72
CA ARG A 178 5.13 -11.42 14.35
C ARG A 178 6.63 -11.14 14.34
N THR A 179 7.45 -12.17 14.52
CA THR A 179 8.92 -12.04 14.49
C THR A 179 9.47 -11.49 13.17
N SER A 180 8.74 -11.67 12.06
CA SER A 180 9.06 -11.10 10.74
C SER A 180 8.76 -9.60 10.62
N ASN A 181 7.91 -9.05 11.50
CA ASN A 181 7.49 -7.65 11.46
C ASN A 181 8.27 -6.79 12.49
N LEU A 182 9.20 -7.40 13.23
CA LEU A 182 10.04 -6.74 14.21
C LEU A 182 11.48 -6.78 13.70
N MET A 183 12.11 -5.61 13.65
CA MET A 183 13.51 -5.43 13.26
C MET A 183 14.32 -4.89 14.42
N ILE A 184 15.58 -5.32 14.51
CA ILE A 184 16.54 -4.94 15.54
C ILE A 184 17.73 -4.32 14.81
N SER A 185 18.24 -3.20 15.32
CA SER A 185 19.52 -2.66 14.87
C SER A 185 20.66 -3.52 15.43
N ASN A 186 21.62 -3.88 14.58
CA ASN A 186 22.84 -4.57 14.98
C ASN A 186 23.70 -3.74 15.95
#